data_AF-A0AAU3KUJ4-F1
#
_entry.id   AF-A0AAU3KUJ4-F1
#
_cell.length_a   1.000
_cell.length_b   1.000
_cell.length_c   1.000
_cell.angle_alpha   90.00
_cell.angle_beta   90.00
_cell.angle_gamma   90.00
#
_symmetry.space_group_name_H-M   'P 1'
#
loop_
_entity.id
_entity.type
_entity.pdbx_description
1 polymer ?
#
loop_
_entity_poly.entity_id
_entity_poly.type
_entity_poly.pdbx_seq_one_letter_code
_entity_poly.pdbx_strand_id
1 'polypeptide(L)' 'MASEYVADALTHRVLVCFERPDRPLVLEYAATFSEAWEFATAAAQVGLTVRVDRRVRKELRQLPCRRLWH' A
#
# COMPACT_ATOMS: atom_id res chain seq x y z
N MET A 1 31.22 -6.11 6.47
CA MET A 1 29.91 -6.16 7.15
C MET A 1 28.88 -5.59 6.21
N ALA A 2 28.33 -6.43 5.32
CA ALA A 2 27.26 -6.01 4.43
C ALA A 2 26.02 -5.79 5.30
N SER A 3 25.53 -4.56 5.38
CA SER A 3 24.25 -4.27 6.01
C SER A 3 23.19 -5.05 5.25
N GLU A 4 22.67 -6.10 5.86
CA GLU A 4 21.44 -6.77 5.44
C GLU A 4 20.29 -5.77 5.60
N TYR A 5 20.22 -4.78 4.70
CA TYR A 5 18.97 -4.21 4.30
C TYR A 5 18.22 -5.37 3.67
N VAL A 6 17.47 -6.12 4.49
CA VAL A 6 16.44 -7.04 4.03
C VAL A 6 15.71 -6.27 2.94
N ALA A 7 15.94 -6.65 1.68
CA ALA A 7 15.27 -6.04 0.56
C ALA A 7 13.79 -6.23 0.85
N ASP A 8 13.16 -5.15 1.31
CA ASP A 8 11.89 -5.22 2.00
C ASP A 8 10.88 -5.67 0.95
N ALA A 9 10.57 -6.96 0.97
CA ALA A 9 9.94 -7.63 -0.14
C ALA A 9 8.51 -7.12 -0.25
N LEU A 10 8.05 -6.87 -1.48
CA LEU A 10 6.68 -6.49 -1.76
C LEU A 10 5.76 -7.67 -1.47
N THR A 11 5.40 -7.83 -0.20
CA THR A 11 4.71 -8.98 0.37
C THR A 11 3.23 -8.70 0.62
N HIS A 12 2.85 -7.42 0.63
CA HIS A 12 1.51 -6.96 0.91
C HIS A 12 0.93 -6.21 -0.28
N ARG A 13 -0.37 -6.34 -0.46
CA ARG A 13 -1.17 -5.60 -1.42
C ARG A 13 -2.09 -4.67 -0.66
N VAL A 14 -2.06 -3.39 -1.03
CA VAL A 14 -2.93 -2.34 -0.52
C VAL A 14 -3.99 -2.02 -1.57
N LEU A 15 -5.26 -2.14 -1.20
CA LEU A 15 -6.40 -1.71 -2.00
C LEU A 15 -6.96 -0.43 -1.40
N VAL A 16 -7.03 0.64 -2.18
CA VAL A 16 -7.64 1.92 -1.79
C VAL A 16 -8.98 2.06 -2.50
N CYS A 17 -10.06 2.11 -1.73
CA CYS A 17 -11.42 2.22 -2.25
C CYS A 17 -11.89 3.68 -2.16
N PHE A 18 -12.27 4.23 -3.30
CA PHE A 18 -12.94 5.53 -3.40
C PHE A 18 -14.39 5.29 -3.82
N GLU A 19 -15.31 5.63 -2.92
CA GLU A 19 -16.73 5.71 -3.25
C GLU A 19 -16.95 6.85 -4.24
N ARG A 20 -17.55 6.56 -5.39
CA ARG A 20 -17.95 7.56 -6.38
C ARG A 20 -19.40 7.35 -6.79
N PRO A 21 -20.12 8.40 -7.21
CA PRO A 21 -21.54 8.31 -7.55
C PRO A 21 -21.85 7.36 -8.72
N ASP A 22 -20.92 7.21 -9.65
CA ASP A 22 -21.07 6.36 -10.84
C ASP A 22 -20.66 4.91 -10.57
N ARG A 23 -19.43 4.72 -10.06
CA ARG A 23 -18.88 3.41 -9.72
C ARG A 23 -17.72 3.54 -8.73
N PRO A 24 -17.58 2.62 -7.78
CA PRO A 24 -16.44 2.62 -6.87
C PRO A 24 -15.13 2.47 -7.66
N LEU A 25 -14.14 3.31 -7.34
CA LEU A 25 -12.79 3.21 -7.89
C LEU A 25 -11.90 2.50 -6.87
N VAL A 26 -11.26 1.41 -7.30
CA VAL A 26 -10.28 0.69 -6.48
C VAL A 26 -8.89 0.84 -7.10
N LEU A 27 -7.93 1.31 -6.30
CA LEU A 27 -6.52 1.35 -6.66
C LEU A 27 -5.76 0.25 -5.94
N GLU A 28 -4.94 -0.51 -6.66
CA GLU A 28 -4.15 -1.61 -6.10
C GLU A 28 -2.65 -1.29 -6.17
N TYR A 29 -1.97 -1.54 -5.05
CA TYR A 29 -0.53 -1.33 -4.92
C TYR A 29 0.13 -2.51 -4.22
N ALA A 30 1.36 -2.82 -4.63
CA ALA A 30 2.24 -3.69 -3.88
C ALA A 30 3.06 -2.85 -2.88
N ALA A 31 3.24 -3.37 -1.67
CA ALA A 31 3.90 -2.68 -0.58
C ALA A 31 4.69 -3.67 0.27
N THR A 32 5.68 -3.15 0.98
CA THR A 32 6.28 -3.89 2.09
C THR A 32 5.30 -3.98 3.26
N PHE A 33 5.62 -4.80 4.27
CA PHE A 33 4.79 -4.86 5.47
C PHE A 33 4.70 -3.49 6.16
N SER A 34 5.84 -2.81 6.32
CA SER A 34 5.92 -1.49 6.95
C SER A 34 5.16 -0.44 6.14
N GLU A 35 5.38 -0.37 4.82
CA GLU A 35 4.67 0.57 3.94
C GLU A 35 3.14 0.37 3.99
N ALA A 36 2.68 -0.89 4.01
CA ALA A 36 1.26 -1.21 4.07
C ALA A 36 0.63 -0.77 5.41
N TRP A 37 1.33 -0.98 6.53
CA TRP A 37 0.87 -0.60 7.85
C TRP A 37 0.79 0.92 8.03
N GLU A 38 1.85 1.61 7.62
CA GLU A 38 1.97 3.06 7.61
C GLU A 38 0.85 3.71 6.81
N PHE A 39 0.63 3.23 5.57
CA PHE A 39 -0.41 3.74 4.71
C PHE A 39 -1.81 3.47 5.27
N ALA A 40 -2.08 2.27 5.76
CA ALA A 40 -3.39 1.93 6.34
C ALA A 40 -3.71 2.80 7.57
N THR A 41 -2.70 3.07 8.40
CA THR A 41 -2.84 3.95 9.57
C THR A 41 -3.19 5.37 9.15
N ALA A 42 -2.44 5.95 8.20
CA ALA A 42 -2.70 7.30 7.69
C ALA A 42 -4.06 7.38 6.98
N ALA A 43 -4.43 6.38 6.18
CA ALA A 43 -5.70 6.31 5.49
C ALA A 43 -6.90 6.28 6.46
N ALA A 44 -6.79 5.51 7.55
CA ALA A 44 -7.81 5.48 8.59
C ALA A 44 -8.03 6.85 9.25
N GLN A 45 -6.95 7.61 9.48
CA GLN A 45 -7.03 8.95 10.07
C GLN A 45 -7.79 9.96 9.19
N VAL A 46 -7.74 9.79 7.87
CA VAL A 46 -8.43 10.68 6.91
C VAL A 46 -9.75 10.09 6.41
N GLY A 47 -10.20 8.96 6.97
CA GLY A 47 -11.47 8.32 6.62
C GLY A 47 -11.48 7.59 5.28
N LEU A 48 -10.31 7.22 4.73
CA LEU A 48 -10.22 6.44 3.50
C LEU A 48 -10.42 4.95 3.78
N THR A 49 -11.20 4.28 2.93
CA THR A 49 -11.39 2.83 3.01
C THR A 49 -10.21 2.12 2.36
N VAL A 50 -9.45 1.38 3.17
CA VAL A 50 -8.29 0.61 2.71
C VAL A 50 -8.40 -0.84 3.13
N ARG A 51 -7.94 -1.75 2.28
CA ARG A 51 -7.78 -3.17 2.60
C ARG A 51 -6.35 -3.59 2.35
N VAL A 52 -5.80 -4.39 3.25
CA VAL A 52 -4.45 -4.96 3.13
C VAL A 52 -4.57 -6.48 3.11
N ASP A 53 -3.97 -7.13 2.11
CA ASP A 53 -3.84 -8.58 2.05
C ASP A 53 -2.47 -9.00 1.51
N ARG A 54 -2.20 -10.31 1.43
CA ARG A 54 -0.94 -10.87 0.91
C ARG A 54 -1.04 -11.34 -0.55
N ARG A 55 -2.08 -10.92 -1.30
CA ARG A 55 -2.32 -11.35 -2.68
C ARG A 55 -1.54 -10.48 -3.67
N VAL A 56 -0.24 -10.36 -3.48
CA VAL A 56 0.64 -9.60 -4.37
C VAL A 56 0.77 -10.30 -5.72
N ARG A 57 0.71 -9.53 -6.81
CA ARG A 57 0.93 -9.97 -8.18
C ARG A 57 2.12 -9.21 -8.76
N LYS A 58 2.82 -9.81 -9.73
CA LYS A 58 4.05 -9.22 -10.30
C LYS A 58 3.81 -7.90 -11.03
N GLU A 59 2.58 -7.66 -11.46
CA GLU A 59 2.17 -6.50 -12.27
C GLU A 59 1.68 -5.32 -11.41
N LEU A 60 1.60 -5.50 -10.08
CA LEU A 60 1.17 -4.43 -9.19
C LEU A 60 2.23 -3.34 -9.09
N ARG A 61 1.78 -2.09 -9.22
CA ARG A 61 2.63 -0.93 -9.00
C ARG A 61 2.99 -0.83 -7.53
N GLN A 62 4.24 -0.51 -7.23
CA GLN A 62 4.64 -0.24 -5.86
C GLN A 62 3.89 0.98 -5.31
N LEU A 63 3.55 0.93 -4.03
CA LEU A 63 2.92 2.03 -3.31
C LEU A 63 3.84 3.27 -3.35
N PRO A 64 3.32 4.46 -3.73
CA PRO A 64 4.15 5.65 -3.96
C PRO A 64 4.63 6.34 -2.67
N CYS A 65 4.83 5.62 -1.57
CA CYS A 65 5.15 6.19 -0.25
C CYS A 65 6.58 6.75 -0.12
N ARG A 66 7.52 6.29 -0.96
CA ARG A 66 8.95 6.69 -0.86
C ARG A 66 9.25 8.19 -1.02
N ARG A 67 8.25 9.02 -1.34
CA ARG A 67 8.40 10.48 -1.51
C ARG A 67 7.44 11.33 -0.68
N LEU A 68 6.54 10.72 0.09
CA LEU A 68 5.44 11.44 0.73
C LEU A 68 5.71 11.79 2.21
N TRP A 69 6.77 11.25 2.81
CA TRP A 69 7.02 11.27 4.27
C TRP A 69 8.32 12.00 4.65
N HIS A 70 8.79 12.92 3.80
CA HIS A 70 9.94 13.78 4.06
C HIS A 70 9.53 15.14 4.62
#